data_AF-A0A510KGE5-F1
#
_entry.id   AF-A0A510KGE5-F1
#
_cell.length_a   1.000
_cell.length_b   1.000
_cell.length_c   1.000
_cell.angle_alpha   90.00
_cell.angle_beta   90.00
_cell.angle_gamma   90.00
#
_symmetry.space_group_name_H-M   'P 1'
#
loop_
_entity.id
_entity.type
_entity.pdbx_description
1 polymer ?
#
loop_
_entity_poly.entity_id
_entity_poly.type
_entity_poly.pdbx_seq_one_letter_code
_entity_poly.pdbx_strand_id
1 'polypeptide(L)' 'MRKIKLLLGVLLLLILAVSCGNKTNAGEKRVIKVGTDGVYAPFSFKDESSGKLTGYDVEVIQEVGKRINADIEFITVP' A
#
# COMPACT_ATOMS: atom_id res chain seq x y z
N MET A 1 45.88 8.54 -14.93
CA MET A 1 44.47 8.48 -15.37
C MET A 1 43.91 7.07 -15.56
N ARG A 2 44.64 6.12 -16.18
CA ARG A 2 44.14 4.74 -16.38
C ARG A 2 43.83 3.98 -15.08
N LYS A 3 44.71 4.07 -14.07
CA LYS A 3 44.51 3.41 -12.76
C LYS A 3 43.39 4.04 -11.93
N ILE A 4 43.16 5.35 -12.08
CA ILE A 4 42.06 6.08 -11.42
C ILE A 4 40.72 5.68 -12.01
N LYS A 5 40.61 5.54 -13.34
CA LYS A 5 39.40 5.01 -13.99
C LYS A 5 39.11 3.56 -13.59
N LEU A 6 40.16 2.74 -13.41
CA LEU A 6 40.04 1.37 -12.94
C LEU A 6 39.52 1.30 -11.49
N LEU A 7 40.06 2.13 -10.60
CA LEU A 7 39.64 2.22 -9.20
C LEU A 7 38.20 2.75 -9.05
N LEU A 8 37.81 3.74 -9.86
CA LEU A 8 36.45 4.29 -9.86
C LEU A 8 35.42 3.25 -10.36
N GLY A 9 35.79 2.42 -11.34
CA GLY A 9 34.95 1.34 -11.85
C GLY A 9 34.75 0.21 -10.83
N VAL A 10 35.79 -0.16 -10.09
CA VAL A 10 35.69 -1.18 -9.03
C VAL A 10 34.83 -0.69 -7.86
N LEU A 11 34.96 0.59 -7.48
CA LEU A 11 34.13 1.20 -6.44
C LEU A 11 32.65 1.24 -6.83
N LEU A 12 32.33 1.56 -8.09
CA LEU A 12 30.96 1.56 -8.60
C LEU A 12 30.36 0.15 -8.65
N LEU A 13 31.16 -0.88 -8.99
CA LEU A 13 30.73 -2.28 -8.94
C LEU A 13 30.45 -2.77 -7.52
N LEU A 14 31.25 -2.34 -6.54
CA LEU A 14 31.05 -2.68 -5.13
C LEU A 14 29.75 -2.10 -4.56
N ILE A 15 29.37 -0.89 -4.99
CA ILE A 15 28.09 -0.28 -4.59
C ILE A 15 26.90 -1.06 -5.15
N LEU A 16 27.00 -1.56 -6.38
CA LEU A 16 25.94 -2.36 -7.02
C LEU A 16 25.78 -3.76 -6.38
N ALA A 17 26.84 -4.31 -5.79
CA ALA A 17 26.80 -5.62 -5.12
C ALA A 17 26.10 -5.61 -3.75
N VAL A 18 25.87 -4.44 -3.14
CA VAL A 18 25.23 -4.32 -1.81
C VAL A 18 23.69 -4.28 -1.89
N SER A 19 23.10 -4.27 -3.09
CA SER A 19 21.64 -4.11 -3.27
C SER A 19 20.81 -5.41 -3.12
N CYS A 20 21.44 -6.56 -2.80
CA CYS A 20 20.71 -7.75 -2.36
C CYS A 20 20.52 -7.74 -0.82
N GLY A 21 19.90 -6.67 -0.31
CA GLY A 21 19.53 -6.53 1.09
C GLY A 21 18.07 -6.84 1.32
N ASN A 22 17.79 -8.00 1.93
CA ASN A 22 16.61 -8.30 2.73
C ASN A 22 15.24 -8.07 2.07
N LYS A 23 14.77 -9.05 1.30
CA LYS A 23 13.32 -9.31 1.23
C LYS A 23 12.91 -9.89 2.57
N THR A 24 12.69 -9.02 3.56
CA THR A 24 11.88 -9.41 4.71
C THR A 24 10.58 -9.94 4.14
N ASN A 25 10.26 -11.19 4.44
CA ASN A 25 8.92 -11.73 4.25
C ASN A 25 7.97 -10.94 5.17
N ALA A 26 7.71 -9.68 4.84
CA ALA A 26 6.50 -9.02 5.27
C ALA A 26 5.41 -9.87 4.63
N GLY A 27 4.85 -10.79 5.42
CA GLY A 27 3.82 -11.71 4.95
C GLY A 27 2.81 -10.91 4.14
N GLU A 28 2.48 -11.39 2.94
CA GLU A 28 1.56 -10.69 2.05
C GLU A 28 0.37 -10.19 2.85
N LYS A 29 0.13 -8.89 2.80
CA LYS A 29 -1.03 -8.31 3.46
C LYS A 29 -2.27 -9.01 2.94
N ARG A 30 -3.06 -9.55 3.86
CA ARG A 30 -4.33 -10.17 3.51
C ARG A 30 -5.27 -9.09 2.99
N VAL A 31 -5.86 -9.31 1.82
CA VAL A 31 -6.90 -8.44 1.28
C VAL A 31 -8.26 -8.89 1.80
N ILE A 32 -9.00 -8.00 2.45
CA ILE A 32 -10.36 -8.24 2.92
C ILE A 32 -11.32 -7.44 2.04
N LYS A 33 -12.19 -8.16 1.33
CA LYS A 33 -13.25 -7.57 0.52
C LYS A 33 -14.48 -7.32 1.39
N VAL A 34 -15.00 -6.10 1.37
CA VAL A 34 -16.14 -5.68 2.19
C VAL A 34 -17.26 -5.18 1.28
N GLY A 35 -18.40 -5.86 1.32
CA GLY A 35 -19.61 -5.43 0.63
C GLY A 35 -20.33 -4.31 1.38
N THR A 36 -20.76 -3.27 0.67
CA THR A 36 -21.59 -2.18 1.22
C THR A 36 -22.49 -1.60 0.13
N ASP A 37 -23.59 -0.95 0.52
CA ASP A 37 -24.51 -0.29 -0.41
C ASP A 37 -23.86 0.98 -1.04
N GLY A 38 -23.18 1.78 -0.21
CA GLY A 38 -22.41 2.94 -0.69
C GLY A 38 -23.25 4.14 -1.12
N VAL A 39 -24.52 4.18 -0.73
CA VAL A 39 -25.44 5.32 -0.96
C VAL A 39 -26.14 5.81 0.32
N TYR A 40 -25.82 5.24 1.48
CA TYR A 40 -26.50 5.50 2.75
C TYR A 40 -25.66 6.37 3.68
N ALA A 41 -25.79 7.69 3.54
CA ALA A 41 -25.15 8.64 4.44
C ALA A 41 -25.79 8.61 5.84
N PRO A 42 -25.00 8.80 6.93
CA PRO A 42 -23.56 9.08 6.97
C PRO A 42 -22.68 7.82 7.10
N PHE A 43 -23.23 6.63 6.88
CA PHE A 43 -22.56 5.35 7.21
C PHE A 43 -21.66 4.85 6.08
N SER A 44 -22.19 4.75 4.86
CA SER A 44 -21.44 4.36 3.67
C SER A 44 -22.05 5.03 2.45
N PHE A 45 -21.37 6.04 1.91
CA PHE A 45 -21.85 6.85 0.80
C PHE A 45 -20.68 7.36 -0.04
N LYS A 46 -20.93 7.80 -1.28
CA LYS A 46 -19.93 8.52 -2.06
C LYS A 46 -19.90 9.99 -1.64
N ASP A 47 -18.73 10.46 -1.22
CA ASP A 47 -18.49 11.88 -1.01
C ASP A 47 -18.67 12.64 -2.31
N GLU A 48 -19.48 13.69 -2.31
CA GLU A 48 -19.82 14.45 -3.52
C GLU A 48 -18.62 15.19 -4.10
N SER A 49 -17.69 15.63 -3.25
CA SER A 49 -16.53 16.42 -3.67
C SER A 49 -15.44 15.58 -4.32
N SER A 50 -15.18 14.39 -3.78
CA SER A 50 -14.10 13.49 -4.21
C SER A 50 -14.56 12.30 -5.03
N GLY A 51 -15.87 11.98 -5.02
CA GLY A 51 -16.44 10.79 -5.63
C GLY A 51 -16.04 9.47 -4.94
N LYS A 52 -15.35 9.54 -3.79
CA LYS A 52 -14.83 8.37 -3.07
C LYS A 52 -15.86 7.86 -2.07
N LEU A 53 -15.86 6.54 -1.85
CA LEU A 53 -16.64 5.92 -0.79
C LEU A 53 -16.12 6.38 0.59
N THR A 54 -17.01 6.85 1.44
CA THR A 54 -16.75 7.37 2.79
C THR A 54 -17.91 7.08 3.73
N GLY A 55 -17.79 7.52 4.99
CA GLY A 55 -18.79 7.37 6.04
C GLY A 55 -18.29 6.57 7.22
N TYR A 56 -19.06 6.54 8.29
CA TYR A 56 -18.66 5.92 9.56
C TYR A 56 -18.18 4.47 9.40
N ASP A 57 -18.97 3.63 8.72
CA ASP A 57 -18.64 2.20 8.55
C ASP A 57 -17.37 2.03 7.71
N VAL A 58 -17.21 2.87 6.68
CA VAL A 58 -16.05 2.85 5.79
C VAL A 58 -14.78 3.21 6.55
N GLU A 59 -14.81 4.29 7.32
CA GLU A 59 -13.66 4.78 8.07
C GLU A 59 -13.26 3.84 9.21
N VAL A 60 -14.24 3.29 9.95
CA VAL A 60 -13.98 2.31 11.01
C VAL A 60 -13.32 1.06 10.43
N ILE A 61 -13.84 0.52 9.34
CA ILE A 61 -13.29 -0.69 8.71
C ILE A 61 -11.89 -0.44 8.16
N GLN A 62 -11.63 0.72 7.56
CA GLN A 62 -10.28 1.11 7.12
C GLN A 62 -9.30 1.15 8.30
N GLU A 63 -9.70 1.71 9.44
CA GLU A 63 -8.86 1.77 10.63
C GLU A 63 -8.61 0.38 11.24
N VAL A 64 -9.61 -0.50 11.25
CA VAL A 64 -9.43 -1.91 11.62
C VAL A 64 -8.41 -2.58 10.70
N GLY A 65 -8.51 -2.40 9.38
CA GLY A 65 -7.56 -2.92 8.39
C GLY A 65 -6.12 -2.53 8.69
N LYS A 66 -5.88 -1.25 8.99
CA LYS A 66 -4.54 -0.76 9.39
C LYS A 66 -4.01 -1.48 10.64
N ARG A 67 -4.85 -1.65 11.67
CA ARG A 67 -4.46 -2.29 12.94
C ARG A 67 -4.14 -3.78 12.81
N ILE A 68 -4.81 -4.48 11.89
CA ILE A 68 -4.60 -5.92 11.66
C ILE A 68 -3.63 -6.22 10.51
N ASN A 69 -2.99 -5.19 9.95
CA ASN A 69 -2.11 -5.29 8.79
C ASN A 69 -2.78 -5.98 7.59
N ALA A 70 -4.00 -5.55 7.26
CA ALA A 70 -4.78 -6.00 6.11
C ALA A 70 -5.13 -4.82 5.20
N ASP A 71 -5.22 -5.09 3.90
CA ASP A 71 -5.72 -4.12 2.92
C ASP A 71 -7.24 -4.33 2.76
N ILE A 72 -8.00 -3.23 2.78
CA ILE A 72 -9.45 -3.24 2.66
C ILE A 72 -9.85 -2.86 1.24
N GLU A 73 -10.66 -3.69 0.60
CA GLU A 73 -11.25 -3.44 -0.71
C GLU A 73 -12.77 -3.36 -0.56
N PHE A 74 -13.35 -2.17 -0.74
CA PHE A 74 -14.80 -2.02 -0.72
C PHE A 74 -15.42 -2.38 -2.06
N ILE A 75 -16.49 -3.16 -2.01
CA ILE A 75 -17.31 -3.54 -3.16
C ILE A 75 -18.70 -2.95 -2.92
N THR A 76 -19.09 -2.00 -3.76
CA THR A 76 -20.45 -1.46 -3.73
C THR A 76 -21.39 -2.45 -4.40
N VAL A 77 -22.35 -2.97 -3.65
CA VAL A 77 -23.42 -3.82 -4.19
C VAL A 77 -24.65 -2.95 -4.46
N PRO A 78 -25.27 -3.06 -5.65
CA PRO A 78 -26.47 -2.31 -6.00
C PRO A 78 -27.73 -2.79 -5.26
#